data_AF-A0A355UVW5-F1
#
_entry.id   AF-A0A355UVW5-F1
#
_cell.length_a   1.000
_cell.length_b   1.000
_cell.length_c   1.000
_cell.angle_alpha   90.00
_cell.angle_beta   90.00
_cell.angle_gamma   90.00
#
_symmetry.space_group_name_H-M   'P 1'
#
loop_
_entity.id
_entity.type
_entity.pdbx_description
1 polymer ?
#
loop_
_entity_poly.entity_id
_entity_poly.type
_entity_poly.pdbx_seq_one_letter_code
_entity_poly.pdbx_strand_id
1 'polypeptide(L)'
;MCISIQQRHGPLGFRFSPGYGDWSVEENAVFREVLDLPSLGITLLPSGGMLPRKSVTALAGLSKSGESVPPSCQHCSVGECRFPCRFRSKKE
;
A
#
# COMPACT_ATOMS: atom_id res chain seq x y z
N MET A 1 -9.55 -11.27 9.97
CA MET A 1 -8.18 -11.66 9.56
C MET A 1 -7.13 -10.59 9.85
N CYS A 2 -7.32 -9.31 9.48
CA CYS A 2 -6.35 -8.24 9.85
C CYS A 2 -6.13 -8.08 11.36
N ILE A 3 -7.22 -8.11 12.14
CA ILE A 3 -7.13 -7.90 13.60
C ILE A 3 -6.32 -8.99 14.31
N SER A 4 -6.43 -10.23 13.84
CA SER A 4 -5.70 -11.37 14.38
C SER A 4 -4.22 -11.39 14.00
N ILE A 5 -3.85 -10.72 12.90
CA ILE A 5 -2.43 -10.53 12.51
C ILE A 5 -1.83 -9.42 13.37
N GLN A 6 -2.57 -8.33 13.59
CA GLN A 6 -2.13 -7.23 14.46
C GLN A 6 -1.90 -7.67 15.90
N GLN A 7 -2.78 -8.51 16.45
CA GLN A 7 -2.62 -9.08 17.79
C GLN A 7 -1.38 -9.95 17.95
N ARG A 8 -0.91 -10.59 16.88
CA ARG A 8 0.24 -11.51 16.90
C ARG A 8 1.57 -10.88 16.54
N HIS A 9 1.56 -9.89 15.65
CA HIS A 9 2.78 -9.37 15.01
C HIS A 9 2.97 -7.87 15.19
N GLY A 10 2.10 -7.20 15.94
CA GLY A 10 2.15 -5.76 16.16
C GLY A 10 1.33 -4.97 15.12
N PRO A 11 1.29 -3.63 15.26
CA PRO A 11 0.56 -2.76 14.35
C PRO A 11 1.03 -2.91 12.90
N LEU A 12 0.06 -2.84 11.98
CA LEU A 12 0.31 -2.82 10.55
C LEU A 12 0.75 -1.40 10.13
N GLY A 13 1.74 -1.33 9.25
CA GLY A 13 2.13 -0.10 8.58
C GLY A 13 1.11 0.37 7.56
N PHE A 14 1.48 1.41 6.79
CA PHE A 14 0.66 1.92 5.70
C PHE A 14 0.38 0.85 4.64
N ARG A 15 -0.80 0.96 4.03
CA ARG A 15 -1.25 0.10 2.94
C ARG A 15 -0.95 0.77 1.62
N PHE A 16 -0.20 0.10 0.75
CA PHE A 16 0.13 0.57 -0.58
C PHE A 16 -0.42 -0.40 -1.61
N SER A 17 -1.00 0.10 -2.70
CA SER A 17 -1.50 -0.74 -3.78
C SER A 17 -0.94 -0.31 -5.13
N PRO A 18 -0.83 -1.25 -6.08
CA PRO A 18 -0.62 -0.95 -7.49
C PRO A 18 -1.62 0.11 -7.99
N GLY A 19 -1.14 1.04 -8.83
CA GLY A 19 -1.92 2.14 -9.41
C GLY A 19 -1.92 3.44 -8.59
N TYR A 20 -1.19 3.50 -7.47
CA TYR A 20 -0.98 4.73 -6.70
C TYR A 20 0.48 5.16 -6.72
N GLY A 21 0.71 6.47 -6.89
CA GLY A 21 2.05 7.04 -6.94
C GLY A 21 2.82 6.57 -8.18
N ASP A 22 4.02 6.07 -7.94
CA ASP A 22 4.95 5.48 -8.90
C ASP A 22 4.79 3.96 -9.07
N TRP A 23 3.87 3.34 -8.34
CA TRP A 23 3.58 1.91 -8.48
C TRP A 23 2.60 1.67 -9.63
N SER A 24 3.08 1.04 -10.71
CA SER A 24 2.28 0.64 -11.87
C SER A 24 1.07 -0.24 -11.47
N VAL A 25 -0.07 -0.06 -12.17
CA VAL A 25 -1.32 -0.81 -11.89
C VAL A 25 -1.25 -2.25 -12.42
N GLU A 26 -0.41 -2.49 -13.42
CA GLU A 26 -0.15 -3.79 -14.03
C GLU A 26 0.44 -4.79 -13.01
N GLU A 27 1.11 -4.29 -11.97
CA GLU A 27 1.64 -5.08 -10.83
C GLU A 27 0.56 -5.81 -10.03
N ASN A 28 -0.73 -5.52 -10.25
CA ASN A 28 -1.81 -6.37 -9.75
C ASN A 28 -1.73 -7.83 -10.26
N ALA A 29 -0.97 -8.09 -11.33
CA ALA A 29 -0.64 -9.45 -11.78
C ALA A 29 0.14 -10.25 -10.72
N VAL A 30 1.01 -9.60 -9.93
CA VAL A 30 1.73 -10.29 -8.84
C VAL A 30 0.74 -10.73 -7.75
N PHE A 31 -0.19 -9.86 -7.39
CA PHE A 31 -1.24 -10.18 -6.41
C PHE A 31 -2.16 -11.29 -6.89
N ARG A 32 -2.47 -11.33 -8.19
CA ARG A 32 -3.25 -12.42 -8.82
C ARG A 32 -2.65 -13.78 -8.49
N GLU A 33 -1.35 -13.94 -8.65
CA GLU A 33 -0.68 -15.23 -8.45
C GLU A 33 -0.46 -15.53 -6.96
N VAL A 34 -0.01 -14.55 -6.16
CA VAL A 34 0.31 -14.76 -4.74
C VAL A 34 -0.94 -15.01 -3.88
N LEU A 35 -2.04 -14.31 -4.17
CA LEU A 35 -3.30 -14.41 -3.42
C LEU A 35 -4.32 -15.33 -4.08
N ASP A 36 -4.02 -15.88 -5.25
CA ASP A 36 -4.96 -16.63 -6.08
C ASP A 36 -6.30 -15.89 -6.25
N LEU A 37 -6.23 -14.66 -6.76
CA LEU A 37 -7.41 -13.79 -6.94
C LEU A 37 -8.58 -14.45 -7.68
N PRO A 38 -8.38 -15.33 -8.69
CA PRO A 38 -9.47 -16.04 -9.35
C PRO A 38 -10.31 -16.90 -8.40
N SER A 39 -9.73 -17.56 -7.40
CA SER A 39 -10.50 -18.37 -6.44
C SER A 39 -11.35 -17.50 -5.49
N LEU A 40 -10.99 -16.22 -5.35
CA LEU A 40 -11.76 -15.21 -4.64
C LEU A 40 -12.83 -14.54 -5.53
N GLY A 41 -12.98 -14.97 -6.79
CA GLY A 41 -13.92 -14.38 -7.75
C GLY A 41 -13.47 -13.04 -8.31
N ILE A 42 -12.17 -12.71 -8.20
CA ILE A 42 -11.59 -11.47 -8.71
C ILE A 42 -10.86 -11.75 -10.02
N THR A 43 -11.21 -11.00 -11.07
CA THR A 43 -10.59 -11.12 -12.40
C THR A 43 -9.73 -9.90 -12.70
N LEU A 44 -8.54 -10.12 -13.24
CA LEU A 44 -7.65 -9.05 -13.70
C LEU A 44 -7.90 -8.75 -15.18
N LEU A 45 -8.07 -7.46 -15.50
CA LEU A 45 -8.14 -6.96 -16.87
C LEU A 45 -6.73 -6.80 -17.48
N PRO A 46 -6.60 -6.78 -18.81
CA PRO A 46 -5.31 -6.51 -19.47
C PRO A 46 -4.69 -5.17 -19.07
N SER A 47 -5.51 -4.19 -18.66
CA SER A 47 -5.06 -2.89 -18.17
C SER A 47 -4.57 -2.89 -16.71
N GLY A 48 -4.49 -4.05 -16.04
CA GLY A 48 -4.17 -4.15 -14.61
C GLY A 48 -5.32 -3.84 -13.66
N GLY A 49 -6.49 -3.42 -14.17
CA GLY A 49 -7.70 -3.20 -13.39
C GLY A 49 -8.31 -4.52 -12.87
N MET A 50 -9.17 -4.42 -11.85
CA MET A 50 -9.83 -5.58 -11.23
C MET A 50 -11.35 -5.53 -11.43
N LEU A 51 -11.94 -6.71 -11.64
CA LEU A 51 -13.38 -6.96 -11.57
C LEU A 51 -13.69 -7.92 -10.41
N PRO A 52 -14.70 -7.64 -9.58
CA PRO A 52 -15.58 -6.45 -9.58
C PRO A 52 -14.84 -5.12 -9.37
N ARG A 53 -15.36 -4.02 -9.92
CA ARG A 53 -14.65 -2.72 -9.89
C ARG A 53 -14.39 -2.17 -8.48
N LYS A 54 -15.15 -2.61 -7.48
CA LYS A 54 -14.95 -2.25 -6.07
C LYS A 54 -14.06 -3.26 -5.34
N SER A 55 -13.00 -3.71 -6.00
CA SER A 55 -11.95 -4.56 -5.44
C SER A 55 -10.68 -3.75 -5.21
N VAL A 56 -9.97 -4.06 -4.13
CA VAL A 56 -8.68 -3.44 -3.79
C VAL A 56 -7.72 -4.50 -3.29
N THR A 57 -6.49 -4.45 -3.78
CA THR A 57 -5.33 -5.21 -3.31
C THR A 57 -4.42 -4.24 -2.57
N ALA A 58 -3.67 -4.68 -1.57
CA ALA A 58 -2.69 -3.82 -0.93
C ALA A 58 -1.62 -4.64 -0.21
N LEU A 59 -0.41 -4.10 -0.17
CA LEU A 59 0.68 -4.55 0.70
C LEU A 59 0.67 -3.71 1.98
N ALA A 60 0.80 -4.37 3.13
CA ALA A 60 0.96 -3.72 4.43
C ALA A 60 2.22 -4.26 5.11
N GLY A 61 3.10 -3.37 5.57
CA GLY A 61 4.30 -3.76 6.30
C GLY A 61 3.98 -4.26 7.72
N LEU A 62 4.66 -5.32 8.15
CA LEU A 62 4.63 -5.81 9.54
C LEU A 62 5.89 -5.33 10.26
N SER A 63 5.73 -4.59 11.36
CA SER A 63 6.85 -4.14 12.20
C SER A 63 6.82 -4.83 13.56
N LYS A 64 7.92 -5.51 13.92
CA LYS A 64 8.06 -6.17 15.22
C LYS A 64 8.17 -5.19 16.39
N SER A 65 8.67 -3.96 16.15
CA SER A 65 8.89 -2.96 17.20
C SER A 65 7.66 -2.12 17.53
N GLY A 66 6.53 -2.33 16.88
CA GLY A 66 5.32 -1.55 17.11
C GLY A 66 5.39 -0.10 16.64
N GLU A 67 6.52 0.33 16.09
CA GLU A 67 6.69 1.66 15.54
C GLU A 67 6.14 1.69 14.11
N SER A 68 4.88 2.11 13.98
CA SER A 68 4.44 2.70 12.71
C SER A 68 5.02 4.12 12.67
N VAL A 69 6.15 4.31 11.98
CA VAL A 69 6.68 5.67 11.80
C VAL A 69 5.64 6.46 11.00
N PRO A 70 5.06 7.53 11.57
CA PRO A 70 4.12 8.35 10.81
C PRO A 70 4.85 8.99 9.63
N PRO A 71 4.17 9.17 8.48
CA PRO A 71 4.77 9.80 7.33
C PRO A 71 5.15 11.22 7.74
N SER A 72 6.42 11.55 7.63
CA SER A 72 6.99 12.84 8.01
C SER A 72 8.04 13.26 6.99
N CYS A 73 8.24 14.56 6.80
CA CYS A 73 9.31 15.03 5.92
C CYS A 73 10.72 14.64 6.40
N GLN A 74 10.89 14.29 7.68
CA GLN A 74 12.16 13.83 8.24
C GLN A 74 12.62 12.48 7.67
N HIS A 75 11.67 11.65 7.23
CA HIS A 75 11.94 10.32 6.67
C HIS A 75 11.65 10.27 5.15
N CYS A 76 11.44 11.43 4.52
CA CYS A 76 11.15 11.54 3.10
C CYS A 76 12.46 11.60 2.31
N SER A 77 12.69 10.64 1.40
CA SER A 77 13.85 10.62 0.51
C SER A 77 13.72 11.58 -0.69
N VAL A 78 12.54 12.18 -0.88
CA VAL A 78 12.29 13.15 -1.95
C VAL A 78 12.83 14.51 -1.52
N GLY A 79 14.06 14.82 -1.97
CA GLY A 79 14.76 16.06 -1.63
C GLY A 79 14.06 17.34 -2.09
N GLU A 80 13.34 17.29 -3.22
CA GLU A 80 12.55 18.40 -3.74
C GLU A 80 11.11 17.98 -4.03
N CYS A 81 10.22 18.21 -3.06
CA CYS A 81 8.79 17.99 -3.27
C CYS A 81 8.22 19.01 -4.26
N ARG A 82 7.93 18.57 -5.50
CA ARG A 82 7.29 19.38 -6.56
C ARG A 82 5.83 19.77 -6.26
N PHE A 83 5.18 19.06 -5.35
CA PHE A 83 3.78 19.28 -4.96
C PHE A 83 3.66 19.62 -3.45
N PRO A 84 2.61 20.36 -3.04
CA PRO A 84 2.40 20.70 -1.63
C PRO A 84 2.16 19.44 -0.79
N CYS A 85 3.20 19.07 -0.04
CA CYS A 85 3.16 17.95 0.90
C CYS A 85 2.56 18.41 2.23
N ARG A 86 1.51 17.72 2.71
CA ARG A 86 0.88 17.99 4.01
C ARG A 86 1.83 17.80 5.20
N PHE A 87 2.91 17.02 5.01
CA PHE A 87 3.92 16.74 6.03
C PHE A 87 5.14 17.67 5.96
N ARG A 88 5.13 18.65 5.04
CA ARG A 88 6.18 19.67 4.96
C ARG A 88 6.14 20.52 6.23
N SER A 89 7.16 20.41 7.06
CA SER A 89 7.35 21.34 8.18
C SER A 89 7.53 22.75 7.60
N LYS A 90 6.73 23.71 8.03
CA LYS A 90 7.07 25.13 7.85
C LYS A 90 8.37 25.34 8.64
N LYS A 91 9.46 25.69 7.96
CA LYS A 91 10.62 26.26 8.65
C LYS A 91 10.20 27.68 9.05
N GLU A 92 10.10 27.93 10.35
CA GLU A 92 10.13 29.28 10.91
C GLU A 92 11.55 29.86 10.77
#